data_AF-A0A7Y4H8P1-F1
#
_entry.id   AF-A0A7Y4H8P1-F1
#
_cell.length_a   1.000
_cell.length_b   1.000
_cell.length_c   1.000
_cell.angle_alpha   90.00
_cell.angle_beta   90.00
_cell.angle_gamma   90.00
#
_symmetry.space_group_name_H-M   'P 1'
#
loop_
_entity.id
_entity.type
_entity.pdbx_description
1 polymer ?
#
loop_
_entity_poly.entity_id
_entity_poly.type
_entity_poly.pdbx_seq_one_letter_code
_entity_poly.pdbx_strand_id
1 'polypeptide(L)' 'MTENIKLPRKLSEEREQPPPQRPSHADVIENLDRWANSPELQPPVSSDTKPARTTRTLRNR' A
#
# COMPACT_ATOMS: atom_id res chain seq x y z
N MET A 1 6.43 -42.89 41.09
CA MET A 1 6.66 -41.50 40.63
C MET A 1 6.23 -41.45 39.17
N THR A 2 5.18 -40.70 38.85
CA THR A 2 4.74 -40.50 37.47
C THR A 2 5.06 -39.07 37.10
N GLU A 3 6.14 -38.87 36.36
CA GLU A 3 6.48 -37.57 35.80
C GLU A 3 5.39 -37.14 34.80
N ASN A 4 4.82 -35.94 35.01
CA ASN A 4 3.91 -35.34 34.04
C ASN A 4 4.70 -34.91 32.79
N ILE A 5 4.73 -35.77 31.79
CA ILE A 5 5.41 -35.51 30.52
C ILE A 5 4.57 -34.50 29.71
N LYS A 6 5.10 -33.29 29.53
CA LYS A 6 4.45 -32.23 28.75
C LYS A 6 4.57 -32.55 27.25
N LEU A 7 3.53 -33.16 26.69
CA LEU A 7 3.44 -33.44 25.26
C LEU A 7 3.50 -32.13 24.45
N PRO A 8 4.12 -32.14 23.25
CA PRO A 8 4.05 -31.01 22.34
C PRO A 8 2.59 -30.64 22.05
N ARG A 9 2.38 -29.34 21.82
CA ARG A 9 1.06 -28.72 21.65
C ARG A 9 0.19 -29.53 20.70
N LYS A 10 -1.07 -29.79 21.08
CA LYS A 10 -2.00 -30.52 20.20
C LYS A 10 -2.35 -29.61 19.03
N LEU A 11 -2.46 -30.17 17.82
CA LEU A 11 -2.85 -29.43 16.60
C LEU A 11 -4.20 -28.69 16.79
N SER A 12 -5.05 -29.19 17.69
CA SER A 12 -6.33 -28.59 18.09
C SER A 12 -6.20 -27.33 18.95
N GLU A 13 -5.01 -27.02 19.47
CA GLU A 13 -4.66 -25.76 20.14
C GLU A 13 -3.93 -24.81 19.18
N GLU A 14 -4.26 -24.83 17.89
CA GLU A 14 -3.82 -23.79 16.96
C GLU A 14 -4.32 -22.45 17.51
N ARG A 15 -3.38 -21.58 17.92
CA ARG A 15 -3.72 -20.20 18.28
C ARG A 15 -4.26 -19.54 17.03
N GLU A 16 -5.34 -18.78 17.17
CA GLU A 16 -5.83 -17.96 16.08
C GLU A 16 -4.69 -17.16 15.47
N GLN A 17 -4.57 -17.26 14.15
CA GLN A 17 -3.51 -16.58 13.41
C GLN A 17 -3.71 -15.07 13.59
N PRO A 18 -2.63 -14.31 13.82
CA PRO A 18 -2.73 -12.86 13.85
C PRO A 18 -3.32 -12.37 12.52
N PRO A 19 -4.12 -11.29 12.54
CA PRO A 19 -4.72 -10.77 11.33
C PRO A 19 -3.63 -10.40 10.32
N PRO A 20 -3.92 -10.53 9.01
CA PRO A 20 -2.97 -10.15 7.98
C PRO A 20 -2.59 -8.68 8.14
N GLN A 21 -1.28 -8.39 8.12
CA GLN A 21 -0.77 -7.02 8.19
C GLN A 21 -0.97 -6.24 6.89
N ARG A 22 -1.40 -6.93 5.82
CA ARG A 22 -1.60 -6.34 4.51
C ARG A 22 -3.06 -5.91 4.34
N PRO A 23 -3.32 -4.77 3.69
CA PRO A 23 -4.67 -4.36 3.32
C PRO A 23 -5.32 -5.42 2.41
N SER A 24 -6.65 -5.47 2.44
CA SER A 24 -7.38 -6.38 1.57
C SER A 24 -7.26 -5.96 0.11
N HIS A 25 -7.54 -6.88 -0.80
CA HIS A 25 -7.51 -6.56 -2.24
C HIS A 25 -8.53 -5.48 -2.61
N ALA A 26 -9.70 -5.48 -1.95
CA ALA A 26 -10.72 -4.45 -2.14
C ALA A 26 -10.21 -3.07 -1.73
N ASP A 27 -9.56 -2.97 -0.57
CA ASP A 27 -9.00 -1.71 -0.07
C ASP A 27 -7.91 -1.17 -1.00
N VAL A 28 -7.09 -2.06 -1.56
CA VAL A 28 -6.08 -1.68 -2.56
C VAL A 28 -6.76 -1.06 -3.78
N ILE A 29 -7.78 -1.71 -4.34
CA ILE A 29 -8.48 -1.23 -5.53
C ILE A 29 -9.14 0.13 -5.30
N GLU A 30 -9.83 0.29 -4.17
CA GLU A 30 -10.49 1.56 -3.82
C GLU A 30 -9.50 2.73 -3.75
N ASN A 31 -8.30 2.49 -3.24
CA ASN A 31 -7.30 3.52 -3.03
C ASN A 31 -6.32 3.69 -4.21
N LEU A 32 -6.41 2.87 -5.27
CA LEU A 32 -5.48 2.91 -6.41
C LEU A 32 -5.41 4.29 -7.06
N ASP A 33 -6.57 4.91 -7.35
CA ASP A 33 -6.62 6.21 -8.03
C ASP A 33 -6.01 7.33 -7.17
N ARG A 34 -6.25 7.30 -5.85
CA ARG A 34 -5.64 8.24 -4.91
C ARG A 34 -4.13 8.07 -4.86
N TRP A 35 -3.62 6.84 -4.90
CA TRP A 35 -2.18 6.58 -4.86
C TRP A 35 -1.48 6.96 -6.16
N ALA A 36 -2.09 6.68 -7.30
CA ALA A 36 -1.55 7.07 -8.61
C ALA A 36 -1.40 8.59 -8.76
N ASN A 37 -2.28 9.35 -8.11
CA ASN A 37 -2.31 10.81 -8.18
C ASN A 37 -1.80 11.51 -6.90
N SER A 38 -1.26 10.76 -5.94
CA SER A 38 -0.81 11.35 -4.67
C SER A 38 0.46 12.17 -4.89
N PRO A 39 0.50 13.47 -4.50
CA PRO A 39 1.68 14.30 -4.66
C PRO A 39 2.89 13.79 -3.87
N GLU A 40 2.69 13.02 -2.80
CA GLU A 40 3.77 12.41 -2.02
C GLU A 40 4.43 11.21 -2.72
N LEU A 41 3.72 10.58 -3.66
CA LEU A 41 4.20 9.46 -4.46
C LEU A 41 4.62 9.88 -5.87
N GLN A 42 4.44 11.17 -6.21
CA GLN A 42 4.96 11.68 -7.46
C GLN A 42 6.48 11.73 -7.42
N PRO A 43 7.16 11.27 -8.48
CA PRO A 43 8.60 11.41 -8.55
C PRO A 43 8.96 12.90 -8.46
N PRO A 44 10.04 13.26 -7.76
CA PRO A 44 10.54 14.62 -7.79
C PRO A 44 10.79 15.01 -9.24
N VAL A 45 10.24 16.15 -9.66
CA VAL A 45 10.40 16.66 -11.02
C VAL A 45 11.89 16.86 -11.30
N SER A 46 12.45 16.04 -12.20
CA SER A 46 13.79 16.25 -12.70
C SER A 46 13.83 17.56 -13.49
N SER A 47 14.86 18.37 -13.27
CA SER A 47 15.05 19.67 -13.93
C SER A 47 15.14 19.59 -15.46
N ASP A 48 15.22 18.39 -16.03
CA ASP A 48 15.28 18.15 -17.47
C ASP A 48 13.91 18.09 -18.16
N THR A 49 12.81 18.02 -17.40
CA THR A 49 11.47 18.15 -18.00
C THR A 49 11.09 19.62 -18.02
N LYS A 50 11.39 20.29 -19.14
CA LYS A 50 10.78 21.60 -19.47
C LYS A 50 9.28 21.50 -19.21
N PRO A 51 8.68 22.38 -18.38
CA PRO A 51 7.23 22.39 -18.24
C PRO A 51 6.64 22.62 -19.63
N ALA A 52 5.83 21.68 -20.10
CA ALA A 52 5.05 21.82 -21.31
C ALA A 52 4.27 23.14 -21.16
N ARG A 53 4.71 24.14 -21.92
CA ARG A 53 4.13 25.48 -21.94
C ARG A 53 2.62 25.33 -22.09
N THR A 54 1.88 25.67 -21.05
CA THR A 54 0.46 25.98 -21.15
C THR A 54 0.33 27.17 -22.10
N THR A 55 0.14 26.91 -23.39
CA THR A 55 -0.22 27.93 -24.37
C THR A 55 -1.67 28.30 -24.15
N ARG A 56 -1.91 29.09 -23.10
CA ARG A 56 -3.15 29.84 -22.94
C ARG A 56 -2.82 31.32 -23.05
N THR A 57 -3.03 31.86 -24.25
CA THR A 57 -3.74 33.13 -24.51
C THR A 57 -3.57 33.46 -25.99
N LEU A 58 -4.60 33.16 -26.79
CA LEU A 58 -4.83 33.90 -28.03
C LEU A 58 -5.10 35.35 -27.63
N ARG A 59 -4.22 36.27 -28.01
CA ARG A 59 -4.52 37.70 -28.04
C ARG A 59 -4.21 38.20 -29.43
N ASN A 60 -5.26 38.25 -30.25
CA ASN A 60 -5.24 38.91 -31.54
C ASN A 60 -5.08 40.42 -31.33
N ARG A 61 -4.13 41.03 -32.03
CA ARG A 61 -4.13 42.46 -32.34
C ARG A 61 -3.48 42.68 -33.69
#